data_AF-A0A2A2RS98-F1
#
_entry.id   AF-A0A2A2RS98-F1
#
_cell.length_a   1.000
_cell.length_b   1.000
_cell.length_c   1.000
_cell.angle_alpha   90.00
_cell.angle_beta   90.00
_cell.angle_gamma   90.00
#
_symmetry.space_group_name_H-M   'P 1'
#
loop_
_entity.id
_entity.type
_entity.pdbx_description
1 polymer ?
#
loop_
_entity_poly.entity_id
_entity_poly.type
_entity_poly.pdbx_seq_one_letter_code
_entity_poly.pdbx_strand_id
1 'polypeptide(L)'
;MSDGKVIEVEGKIMTVLPGTMFRVQLDNGHMVLAHISGKLRKHFIKIAAGDKVKMEMSPYDLDKARITYRIRETNLPPPGPRRPRRY
;
A
#
# COMPACT_ATOMS: atom_id res chain seq x y z
N MET A 1 -27.36 0.45 8.72
CA MET A 1 -25.98 0.96 8.83
C MET A 1 -25.18 -0.18 9.41
N SER A 2 -24.36 -0.84 8.61
CA SER A 2 -23.55 -1.97 9.08
C SER A 2 -22.32 -1.40 9.77
N ASP A 3 -22.21 -1.61 11.08
CA ASP A 3 -21.01 -1.44 11.89
C ASP A 3 -19.92 -2.42 11.41
N GLY A 4 -19.44 -2.18 10.20
CA GLY A 4 -18.42 -2.95 9.51
C GLY A 4 -17.09 -2.72 10.21
N LYS A 5 -16.80 -3.55 11.22
CA LYS A 5 -15.47 -3.72 11.79
C LYS A 5 -14.52 -4.22 10.70
N VAL A 6 -13.99 -3.30 9.90
CA VAL A 6 -12.88 -3.57 8.99
C VAL A 6 -11.63 -3.80 9.83
N ILE A 7 -10.87 -4.84 9.49
CA ILE A 7 -9.60 -5.15 10.12
C ILE A 7 -8.52 -4.47 9.30
N GLU A 8 -7.83 -3.52 9.91
CA GLU A 8 -6.65 -2.91 9.31
C GLU A 8 -5.45 -3.84 9.46
N VAL A 9 -4.79 -4.14 8.36
CA VAL A 9 -3.61 -5.00 8.31
C VAL A 9 -2.56 -4.40 7.40
N GLU A 10 -1.31 -4.69 7.73
CA GLU A 10 -0.16 -4.28 6.94
C GLU A 10 0.41 -5.49 6.20
N GLY A 11 0.99 -5.22 5.03
CA GLY A 11 1.62 -6.27 4.25
C GLY A 11 2.50 -5.71 3.14
N LYS A 12 3.26 -6.62 2.54
CA LYS A 12 4.18 -6.33 1.45
C LYS A 12 3.67 -6.91 0.14
N ILE A 13 3.72 -6.11 -0.91
CA ILE A 13 3.28 -6.56 -2.23
C ILE A 13 4.33 -7.48 -2.83
N MET A 14 3.92 -8.68 -3.18
CA MET A 14 4.77 -9.68 -3.81
C MET A 14 4.75 -9.54 -5.33
N THR A 15 3.56 -9.57 -5.93
CA THR A 15 3.40 -9.51 -7.38
C THR A 15 2.17 -8.70 -7.78
N VAL A 16 2.28 -8.02 -8.91
CA VAL A 16 1.16 -7.29 -9.52
C VAL A 16 0.52 -8.19 -10.58
N LEU A 17 -0.79 -8.38 -10.50
CA LEU A 17 -1.56 -9.16 -11.46
C LEU A 17 -2.28 -8.24 -12.45
N PRO A 18 -2.58 -8.73 -13.67
CA PRO A 18 -3.46 -8.01 -14.59
C PRO A 18 -4.85 -7.80 -13.96
N GLY A 19 -5.50 -6.69 -14.30
CA GLY A 19 -6.83 -6.35 -13.76
C GLY A 19 -6.80 -5.63 -12.40
N THR A 20 -5.71 -4.93 -12.05
CA THR A 20 -5.58 -4.13 -10.82
C THR A 20 -5.69 -4.92 -9.51
N MET A 21 -5.34 -6.21 -9.60
CA MET A 21 -5.23 -7.12 -8.47
C MET A 21 -3.77 -7.20 -8.04
N PHE A 22 -3.53 -7.29 -6.74
CA PHE A 22 -2.20 -7.35 -6.15
C PHE A 22 -2.15 -8.56 -5.23
N ARG A 23 -1.09 -9.37 -5.35
CA ARG A 23 -0.76 -10.38 -4.33
C ARG A 23 0.01 -9.70 -3.24
N VAL A 24 -0.56 -9.69 -2.05
CA VAL A 24 0.07 -9.11 -0.87
C VAL A 24 0.34 -10.24 0.12
N GLN A 25 1.56 -10.27 0.62
CA GLN A 25 1.93 -11.12 1.72
C GLN A 25 1.76 -10.31 3.01
N LEU A 26 0.89 -10.79 3.88
CA LEU A 26 0.77 -10.28 5.24
C LEU A 26 2.02 -10.65 6.05
N ASP A 27 2.30 -9.90 7.11
CA ASP A 27 3.40 -10.23 8.02
C ASP A 27 3.20 -11.59 8.72
N ASN A 28 1.96 -12.07 8.77
CA ASN A 28 1.60 -13.42 9.26
C ASN A 28 1.96 -14.55 8.26
N GLY A 29 2.53 -14.23 7.09
CA GLY A 29 2.89 -15.21 6.05
C GLY A 29 1.75 -15.60 5.10
N HIS A 30 0.53 -15.15 5.35
CA HIS A 30 -0.64 -15.39 4.50
C HIS A 30 -0.59 -14.54 3.23
N MET A 31 -0.95 -15.15 2.10
CA MET A 31 -1.06 -14.46 0.81
C MET A 31 -2.52 -14.12 0.52
N VAL A 32 -2.78 -12.85 0.28
CA VAL A 32 -4.12 -12.32 0.02
C VAL A 32 -4.19 -11.61 -1.33
N LEU A 33 -5.38 -11.61 -1.92
CA LEU A 33 -5.67 -10.88 -3.14
C LEU A 33 -6.28 -9.53 -2.77
N ALA A 34 -5.51 -8.48 -3.00
CA ALA A 34 -5.91 -7.12 -2.69
C ALA A 34 -6.26 -6.35 -3.96
N HIS A 35 -7.29 -5.50 -3.89
CA HIS A 35 -7.59 -4.51 -4.92
C HIS A 35 -7.39 -3.09 -4.39
N ILE A 36 -7.06 -2.17 -5.29
CA ILE A 36 -6.90 -0.75 -4.97
C ILE A 36 -8.24 -0.08 -4.67
N SER A 37 -8.29 0.69 -3.59
CA SER A 37 -9.43 1.58 -3.33
C SER A 37 -9.55 2.67 -4.41
N GLY A 38 -10.79 3.13 -4.66
CA GLY A 38 -11.04 4.21 -5.62
C GLY A 38 -10.32 5.52 -5.25
N LYS A 39 -10.05 5.76 -3.95
CA LYS A 39 -9.25 6.90 -3.48
C LYS A 39 -7.83 6.86 -4.05
N LEU A 40 -7.18 5.70 -4.06
CA LEU A 40 -5.83 5.55 -4.61
C LEU A 40 -5.80 5.77 -6.13
N ARG A 41 -6.84 5.32 -6.85
CA ARG A 41 -6.98 5.57 -8.29
C ARG A 41 -7.07 7.06 -8.61
N LYS A 42 -7.86 7.82 -7.86
CA LYS A 42 -7.99 9.27 -8.02
C LYS A 42 -6.66 10.01 -7.78
N HIS A 43 -5.84 9.52 -6.84
CA HIS A 43 -4.54 10.11 -6.52
C HIS A 43 -3.39 9.55 -7.39
N PHE A 44 -3.69 8.72 -8.40
CA PHE A 44 -2.71 8.10 -9.29
C PHE A 44 -1.51 7.46 -8.56
N ILE A 45 -1.77 6.85 -7.40
CA ILE A 45 -0.71 6.22 -6.61
C ILE A 45 -0.27 4.95 -7.35
N LYS A 46 0.94 5.01 -7.91
CA LYS A 46 1.60 3.84 -8.49
C LYS A 46 2.03 2.91 -7.38
N ILE A 47 1.66 1.64 -7.52
CA ILE A 47 2.00 0.57 -6.59
C ILE A 47 2.85 -0.43 -7.36
N ALA A 48 4.01 -0.79 -6.80
CA ALA A 48 4.93 -1.75 -7.38
C ALA A 48 5.14 -2.96 -6.45
N ALA A 49 5.69 -4.04 -7.00
CA ALA A 49 6.16 -5.16 -6.19
C ALA A 49 7.26 -4.68 -5.22
N GLY A 50 7.19 -5.12 -3.97
CA GLY A 50 8.10 -4.75 -2.90
C GLY A 50 7.61 -3.61 -2.01
N ASP A 51 6.55 -2.89 -2.40
CA ASP A 51 6.00 -1.81 -1.60
C ASP A 51 5.27 -2.33 -0.34
N LYS A 52 5.46 -1.62 0.77
CA LYS A 52 4.64 -1.78 1.98
C LYS A 52 3.34 -0.99 1.83
N VAL A 53 2.23 -1.66 2.09
CA VAL A 53 0.90 -1.08 1.97
C VAL A 53 0.06 -1.42 3.18
N LYS A 54 -0.84 -0.50 3.52
CA LYS A 54 -1.88 -0.69 4.51
C LYS A 54 -3.18 -1.05 3.81
N MET A 55 -3.80 -2.11 4.31
CA MET A 55 -4.98 -2.72 3.72
C MET A 55 -6.07 -2.87 4.77
N GLU A 56 -7.31 -2.88 4.32
CA GLU A 56 -8.47 -3.18 5.14
C GLU A 56 -9.09 -4.49 4.64
N MET A 57 -9.33 -5.41 5.57
CA MET A 57 -10.01 -6.68 5.33
C MET A 57 -11.39 -6.68 5.97
N SER A 58 -12.31 -7.38 5.33
CA SER A 58 -13.59 -7.68 5.95
C SER A 58 -13.40 -8.87 6.91
N PRO A 59 -13.99 -8.87 8.11
CA PRO A 59 -13.88 -9.99 9.04
C PRO A 59 -14.57 -11.26 8.50
N TYR A 60 -15.38 -11.13 7.45
CA TYR A 60 -16.04 -12.22 6.76
C TYR A 60 -15.17 -12.87 5.67
N ASP A 61 -14.24 -12.12 5.07
CA ASP A 61 -13.41 -12.56 3.95
C ASP A 61 -11.95 -12.11 4.17
N LEU A 62 -11.13 -13.01 4.72
CA LEU A 62 -9.70 -12.75 4.99
C LEU A 62 -8.82 -12.84 3.74
N ASP A 63 -9.28 -13.52 2.68
CA ASP A 63 -8.53 -13.69 1.43
C ASP A 63 -8.57 -12.44 0.53
N LYS A 64 -9.56 -11.56 0.77
CA LYS A 64 -9.79 -10.35 -0.02
C LYS A 64 -9.51 -9.12 0.83
N ALA A 65 -8.62 -8.28 0.31
CA ALA A 65 -8.26 -7.04 0.98
C ALA A 65 -8.49 -5.82 0.08
N ARG A 66 -8.67 -4.67 0.73
CA ARG A 66 -8.75 -3.38 0.05
C ARG A 66 -7.56 -2.53 0.45
N ILE A 67 -6.74 -2.14 -0.53
CA ILE A 67 -5.59 -1.27 -0.27
C ILE A 67 -6.08 0.17 -0.09
N THR A 68 -5.78 0.74 1.07
CA THR A 68 -6.17 2.12 1.41
C THR A 68 -5.00 3.08 1.36
N TYR A 69 -3.81 2.64 1.75
CA TYR A 69 -2.63 3.50 1.80
C TYR A 69 -1.34 2.77 1.39
N ARG A 70 -0.42 3.51 0.77
CA ARG A 70 0.96 3.05 0.52
C ARG A 70 1.90 3.76 1.49
N ILE A 71 2.64 2.99 2.27
CA ILE A 71 3.65 3.55 3.19
C ILE A 71 4.87 3.92 2.35
N ARG A 72 5.11 5.23 2.21
CA ARG A 72 6.35 5.75 1.62
C ARG A 72 7.28 6.15 2.74
N GLU A 73 8.42 5.50 2.85
CA GLU A 73 9.53 6.01 3.65
C GLU A 73 10.12 7.21 2.89
N THR A 74 9.63 8.41 3.19
CA THR A 74 10.35 9.66 2.89
C THR A 74 11.57 9.69 3.80
N ASN A 75 12.62 8.96 3.44
CA ASN A 75 13.90 8.98 4.13
C ASN A 75 15.01 9.61 3.28
N LEU A 76 14.65 10.40 2.24
CA LEU A 76 15.65 11.29 1.66
C LEU A 76 15.83 12.50 2.59
N PRO A 77 17.02 12.71 3.18
CA PRO A 77 17.32 13.98 3.80
C PRO A 77 17.13 15.10 2.76
N PRO A 78 16.60 16.26 3.15
CA PRO A 78 16.42 17.38 2.22
C PRO A 78 17.76 17.65 1.51
N PRO A 79 17.75 17.92 0.19
CA PRO A 79 18.98 18.22 -0.53
C PRO A 79 19.68 19.35 0.20
N GLY A 80 20.91 19.07 0.65
CA GLY A 80 21.68 20.00 1.48
C GLY A 80 21.80 21.37 0.82
N PRO A 81 21.95 22.45 1.60
CA PRO A 81 21.99 23.80 1.07
C PRO A 81 23.06 23.87 -0.02
N ARG A 82 22.64 24.28 -1.23
CA ARG A 82 23.55 24.51 -2.36
C ARG A 82 24.59 25.53 -1.91
N ARG A 83 25.81 25.07 -1.65
CA ARG A 83 26.91 25.97 -1.23
C ARG A 83 27.01 27.08 -2.27
N PRO A 84 26.99 28.37 -1.87
CA PRO A 84 27.21 29.44 -2.82
C PRO A 84 28.63 29.28 -3.37
N ARG A 85 28.72 29.24 -4.71
CA ARG A 85 29.97 29.22 -5.45
C ARG A 85 30.66 30.57 -5.14
N ARG A 86 31.64 30.56 -4.24
CA ARG A 86 32.49 31.73 -4.01
C ARG A 86 33.51 31.81 -5.15
N TYR A 87 33.59 32.99 -5.76
CA TYR A 87 34.67 33.44 -6.63
C TYR A 87 35.40 34.56 -5.91
#